data_AF-A0A1X0U8X0-F1
#
_entry.id   AF-A0A1X0U8X0-F1
#
_cell.length_a   1.000
_cell.length_b   1.000
_cell.length_c   1.000
_cell.angle_alpha   90.00
_cell.angle_beta   90.00
_cell.angle_gamma   90.00
#
_symmetry.space_group_name_H-M   'P 1'
#
loop_
_entity.id
_entity.type
_entity.pdbx_description
1 polymer ?
#
loop_
_entity_poly.entity_id
_entity_poly.type
_entity_poly.pdbx_seq_one_letter_code
_entity_poly.pdbx_strand_id
1 'polypeptide(L)'
;MSRHKDQHWLHEYSHLREMGLDDAEIAGRFGITLDGLGARFRRINNRPTIVTEPPRPTAFPQPGDVANLADQSIEDAAEAISRIREEDPRTLWMDLTQMAPTRMLALVFALAAMAPADRPIGELLAWTEPMAVAS
;
A
#
# COMPACT_ATOMS: atom_id res chain seq x y z
N MET A 1 11.52 6.92 0.46
CA MET A 1 11.82 8.15 1.24
C MET A 1 12.31 7.93 2.68
N SER A 2 12.19 6.75 3.31
CA SER A 2 12.53 6.57 4.75
C SER A 2 14.03 6.35 5.07
N ARG A 3 14.85 5.77 4.17
CA ARG A 3 16.28 5.46 4.46
C ARG A 3 17.15 6.68 4.75
N HIS A 4 16.90 7.81 4.09
CA HIS A 4 17.75 9.01 4.21
C HIS A 4 17.59 9.68 5.58
N LYS A 5 16.36 9.68 6.13
CA LYS A 5 16.06 10.22 7.47
C LYS A 5 16.67 9.36 8.59
N ASP A 6 16.70 8.05 8.41
CA ASP A 6 17.29 7.12 9.39
C ASP A 6 18.83 7.23 9.41
N GLN A 7 19.46 7.41 8.25
CA GLN A 7 20.92 7.62 8.14
C GLN A 7 21.35 8.96 8.76
N HIS A 8 20.61 10.04 8.50
CA HIS A 8 20.87 11.34 9.11
C HIS A 8 20.79 11.25 10.64
N TRP A 9 19.75 10.57 11.14
CA TRP A 9 19.54 10.41 12.57
C TRP A 9 20.65 9.59 13.25
N LEU A 10 21.12 8.51 12.62
CA LEU A 10 22.25 7.72 13.14
C LEU A 10 23.55 8.52 13.18
N HIS A 11 23.82 9.31 12.14
CA HIS A 11 25.01 10.16 12.09
C HIS A 11 25.00 11.21 13.21
N GLU A 12 23.84 11.84 13.44
CA GLU A 12 23.66 12.81 14.52
C GLU A 12 23.80 12.17 15.90
N TYR A 13 23.25 10.97 16.10
CA TYR A 13 23.44 10.20 17.34
C TYR A 13 24.92 9.87 17.59
N SER A 14 25.64 9.37 16.56
CA SER A 14 27.07 9.04 16.66
C SER A 14 27.90 10.27 17.01
N HIS A 15 27.62 11.41 16.38
CA HIS A 15 28.31 12.66 16.68
C HIS A 15 28.13 13.10 18.14
N LEU A 16 26.90 13.02 18.67
CA LEU A 16 26.64 13.38 20.08
C LEU A 16 27.30 12.39 21.06
N ARG A 17 27.38 11.11 20.71
CA ARG A 17 28.14 10.11 21.48
C ARG A 17 29.65 10.40 21.47
N GLU A 18 30.21 10.79 20.33
CA GLU A 18 31.61 11.20 20.20
C GLU A 18 31.94 12.47 21.00
N MET A 19 30.96 13.36 21.17
CA MET A 19 31.04 14.52 22.07
C MET A 19 30.98 14.15 23.56
N GLY A 20 30.81 12.86 23.89
CA GLY A 20 30.83 12.36 25.27
C GLY A 20 29.48 12.35 25.98
N LEU A 21 28.37 12.62 25.27
CA LEU A 21 27.04 12.56 25.88
C LEU A 21 26.62 11.11 26.14
N ASP A 22 25.86 10.90 27.21
CA ASP A 22 25.22 9.61 27.47
C ASP A 22 23.87 9.46 26.74
N ASP A 23 23.32 8.24 26.73
CA ASP A 23 22.06 7.97 26.02
C ASP A 23 20.86 8.71 26.59
N ALA A 24 20.85 9.03 27.88
CA ALA A 24 19.75 9.76 28.51
C ALA A 24 19.77 11.23 28.08
N GLU A 25 20.97 11.82 28.04
CA GLU A 25 21.18 13.19 27.54
C GLU A 25 20.86 13.32 26.05
N ILE A 26 21.28 12.33 25.25
CA ILE A 26 20.99 12.29 23.81
C ILE A 26 19.50 12.10 23.55
N ALA A 27 18.84 11.21 24.29
CA ALA A 27 17.38 11.04 24.21
C ALA A 27 16.66 12.35 24.53
N GLY A 28 17.09 13.05 25.59
CA GLY A 28 16.59 14.38 25.95
C GLY A 28 16.75 15.42 24.83
N ARG A 29 17.90 15.44 24.15
CA ARG A 29 18.13 16.35 23.00
C ARG A 29 17.24 16.03 21.79
N PHE A 30 16.96 14.75 21.55
CA PHE A 30 16.04 14.34 20.50
C PHE A 30 14.55 14.47 20.89
N GLY A 31 14.25 14.94 22.11
CA GLY A 31 12.89 15.07 22.62
C GLY A 31 12.17 13.72 22.79
N ILE A 32 12.93 12.65 23.03
CA ILE A 32 12.42 11.29 23.22
C ILE A 32 12.87 10.73 24.58
N THR A 33 12.22 9.65 25.02
CA THR A 33 12.65 8.92 26.22
C THR A 33 13.81 7.98 25.90
N LEU A 34 14.55 7.56 26.93
CA LEU A 34 15.60 6.55 26.81
C LEU A 34 15.04 5.23 26.23
N ASP A 35 13.84 4.83 26.64
CA ASP A 35 13.15 3.67 26.06
C ASP A 35 12.78 3.88 24.58
N GLY A 36 12.39 5.11 24.22
CA GLY A 36 12.10 5.51 22.84
C GLY A 36 13.34 5.47 21.94
N LEU A 37 14.50 5.84 22.49
CA LEU A 37 15.80 5.70 21.83
C LEU A 37 16.11 4.22 21.54
N GLY A 38 15.94 3.34 22.54
CA GLY A 38 16.11 1.89 22.38
C GLY A 38 15.11 1.26 21.39
N ALA A 39 13.86 1.72 21.39
CA ALA A 39 12.85 1.30 20.40
C ALA A 39 13.22 1.74 18.97
N ARG A 40 13.88 2.88 18.80
CA ARG A 40 14.35 3.36 17.50
C ARG A 40 15.52 2.54 16.96
N PHE A 41 16.51 2.20 17.80
CA PHE A 41 17.59 1.29 17.41
C PHE A 41 17.06 -0.07 16.99
N ARG A 42 16.12 -0.65 17.75
CA ARG A 42 15.47 -1.91 17.37
C ARG A 42 14.78 -1.84 16.01
N ARG A 43 14.09 -0.73 15.70
CA ARG A 43 13.45 -0.53 14.38
C ARG A 43 14.47 -0.42 13.24
N ILE A 44 15.61 0.21 13.47
CA ILE A 44 16.66 0.36 12.45
C ILE A 44 17.39 -0.98 12.23
N ASN A 45 17.76 -1.67 13.30
CA ASN A 45 18.52 -2.93 13.25
C ASN A 45 17.69 -4.13 12.80
N ASN A 46 16.42 -4.20 13.20
CA ASN A 46 15.49 -5.28 12.82
C ASN A 46 14.65 -4.93 11.59
N ARG A 47 15.07 -3.92 10.82
CA ARG A 47 14.36 -3.60 9.58
C ARG A 47 14.55 -4.76 8.61
N PRO A 48 13.47 -5.42 8.15
CA PRO A 48 13.62 -6.43 7.12
C PRO A 48 14.24 -5.76 5.89
N THR A 49 15.35 -6.31 5.42
CA THR A 49 15.90 -5.95 4.12
C THR A 49 14.87 -6.34 3.09
N ILE A 50 14.07 -5.39 2.64
CA ILE A 50 13.27 -5.56 1.43
C ILE A 50 14.30 -5.71 0.32
N VAL A 51 14.50 -6.94 -0.12
CA VAL A 51 15.17 -7.25 -1.37
C VAL A 51 14.26 -6.70 -2.44
N THR A 52 14.50 -5.46 -2.85
CA THR A 52 13.95 -4.95 -4.10
C THR A 52 14.57 -5.79 -5.21
N GLU A 53 13.84 -6.79 -5.71
CA GLU A 53 14.12 -7.35 -7.02
C GLU A 53 14.34 -6.18 -7.99
N PRO A 54 15.32 -6.25 -8.91
CA PRO A 54 15.41 -5.26 -9.99
C PRO A 54 14.02 -5.19 -10.65
N PRO A 55 13.51 -3.99 -10.97
CA PRO A 55 12.18 -3.87 -11.56
C PRO A 55 12.16 -4.78 -12.79
N ARG A 56 11.30 -5.81 -12.77
CA ARG A 56 11.07 -6.61 -13.97
C ARG A 56 10.73 -5.64 -15.09
N PRO A 57 11.35 -5.76 -16.28
CA PRO A 57 10.97 -4.97 -17.42
C PRO A 57 9.45 -5.07 -17.56
N THR A 58 8.75 -3.96 -17.35
CA THR A 58 7.30 -3.92 -17.50
C THR A 58 7.06 -4.00 -19.00
N ALA A 59 6.71 -5.19 -19.48
CA ALA A 59 6.27 -5.34 -20.86
C ALA A 59 4.94 -4.58 -20.97
N PHE A 60 4.98 -3.41 -21.62
CA PHE A 60 3.77 -2.66 -21.90
C PHE A 60 2.96 -3.46 -22.95
N PRO A 61 1.68 -3.75 -22.69
CA PRO A 61 0.82 -4.39 -23.69
C PRO A 61 0.76 -3.53 -24.94
N GLN A 62 0.68 -4.16 -26.12
CA GLN A 62 0.59 -3.41 -27.36
C GLN A 62 -0.72 -2.61 -27.40
N PRO A 63 -0.80 -1.47 -28.09
CA PRO A 63 -2.00 -0.62 -28.08
C PRO A 63 -3.30 -1.35 -28.45
N GLY A 64 -3.24 -2.36 -29.32
CA GLY A 64 -4.38 -3.22 -29.65
C GLY A 64 -4.82 -4.16 -28.51
N ASP A 65 -3.88 -4.60 -27.69
CA ASP A 65 -4.16 -5.39 -26.48
C ASP A 65 -4.82 -4.52 -25.41
N VAL A 66 -4.49 -3.22 -25.35
CA VAL A 66 -5.03 -2.27 -24.36
C VAL A 66 -6.51 -1.97 -24.60
N ALA A 67 -6.94 -1.80 -25.85
CA ALA A 67 -8.35 -1.54 -26.18
C ALA A 67 -9.22 -2.75 -25.81
N ASN A 68 -8.81 -3.96 -26.21
CA ASN A 68 -9.51 -5.20 -25.86
C ASN A 68 -9.51 -5.43 -24.33
N LEU A 69 -8.41 -5.11 -23.65
CA LEU A 69 -8.33 -5.18 -22.19
C LEU A 69 -9.31 -4.21 -21.52
N ALA A 70 -9.46 -2.99 -22.06
CA ALA A 70 -10.38 -2.00 -21.53
C ALA A 70 -11.83 -2.45 -21.66
N ASP A 71 -12.23 -2.96 -22.82
CA ASP A 71 -13.58 -3.48 -23.06
C ASP A 71 -13.87 -4.69 -22.16
N GLN A 72 -12.95 -5.66 -22.09
CA GLN A 72 -13.08 -6.80 -21.19
C GLN A 72 -13.16 -6.38 -19.71
N SER A 73 -12.45 -5.32 -19.33
CA SER A 73 -12.45 -4.85 -17.94
C SER A 73 -13.78 -4.21 -17.53
N ILE A 74 -14.57 -3.69 -18.48
CA ILE A 74 -15.92 -3.20 -18.22
C ILE A 74 -16.84 -4.38 -17.87
N GLU A 75 -16.74 -5.48 -18.61
CA GLU A 75 -17.50 -6.71 -18.34
C GLU A 75 -17.07 -7.33 -17.00
N ASP A 76 -15.76 -7.49 -16.78
CA ASP A 76 -15.19 -8.02 -15.54
C ASP A 76 -15.62 -7.15 -14.33
N ALA A 77 -15.69 -5.81 -14.50
CA ALA A 77 -16.15 -4.89 -13.46
C ALA A 77 -17.63 -5.07 -13.13
N ALA A 78 -18.48 -5.21 -14.14
CA ALA A 78 -19.91 -5.47 -13.95
C ALA A 78 -20.14 -6.81 -13.24
N GLU A 79 -19.42 -7.85 -13.64
CA GLU A 79 -19.46 -9.16 -12.99
C GLU A 79 -19.00 -9.08 -11.52
N ALA A 80 -17.87 -8.42 -11.25
CA ALA A 80 -17.37 -8.24 -9.90
C ALA A 80 -18.38 -7.55 -8.98
N ILE A 81 -19.09 -6.52 -9.46
CA ILE A 81 -20.14 -5.83 -8.70
C ILE A 81 -21.30 -6.79 -8.37
N SER A 82 -21.75 -7.60 -9.34
CA SER A 82 -22.80 -8.60 -9.11
C SER A 82 -22.36 -9.65 -8.08
N ARG A 83 -21.15 -10.18 -8.24
CA ARG A 83 -20.59 -11.19 -7.32
C ARG A 83 -20.43 -10.67 -5.89
N ILE A 84 -20.01 -9.41 -5.69
CA ILE A 84 -19.97 -8.79 -4.34
C ILE A 84 -21.35 -8.77 -3.67
N ARG A 85 -22.43 -8.65 -4.45
CA ARG A 85 -23.80 -8.60 -3.92
C ARG A 85 -24.42 -9.97 -3.72
N GLU A 86 -24.03 -10.94 -4.52
CA GLU A 86 -24.68 -12.26 -4.62
C GLU A 86 -23.89 -13.38 -3.96
N GLU A 87 -22.56 -13.23 -3.80
CA GLU A 87 -21.65 -14.25 -3.28
C GLU A 87 -20.96 -13.82 -1.97
N ASP A 88 -20.28 -14.76 -1.30
CA ASP A 88 -19.36 -14.44 -0.19
C ASP A 88 -18.19 -13.59 -0.73
N PRO A 89 -17.97 -12.36 -0.23
CA PRO A 89 -16.88 -11.48 -0.67
C PRO A 89 -15.50 -12.13 -0.58
N ARG A 90 -15.30 -13.12 0.30
CA ARG A 90 -14.02 -13.84 0.44
C ARG A 90 -13.71 -14.71 -0.76
N THR A 91 -14.72 -15.27 -1.42
CA THR A 91 -14.55 -16.08 -2.63
C THR A 91 -14.07 -15.22 -3.78
N LEU A 92 -14.74 -14.09 -4.01
CA LEU A 92 -14.28 -13.11 -5.00
C LEU A 92 -12.89 -12.58 -4.68
N TRP A 93 -12.60 -12.31 -3.39
CA TRP A 93 -11.27 -11.88 -2.98
C TRP A 93 -10.18 -12.89 -3.36
N MET A 94 -10.40 -14.18 -3.13
CA MET A 94 -9.46 -15.24 -3.53
C MET A 94 -9.26 -15.27 -5.05
N ASP A 95 -10.35 -15.21 -5.83
CA ASP A 95 -10.26 -15.21 -7.30
C ASP A 95 -9.47 -14.01 -7.81
N LEU A 96 -9.72 -12.83 -7.25
CA LEU A 96 -9.00 -11.59 -7.57
C LEU A 96 -7.50 -11.70 -7.24
N THR A 97 -7.11 -12.36 -6.15
CA THR A 97 -5.67 -12.54 -5.83
C THR A 97 -4.92 -13.42 -6.83
N GLN A 98 -5.63 -14.25 -7.61
CA GLN A 98 -5.04 -15.07 -8.67
C GLN A 98 -5.01 -14.37 -10.03
N MET A 99 -5.66 -13.21 -10.17
CA MET A 99 -5.74 -12.46 -11.41
C MET A 99 -4.37 -11.86 -11.79
N ALA A 100 -4.07 -11.85 -13.10
CA ALA A 100 -2.87 -11.21 -13.61
C ALA A 100 -2.83 -9.71 -13.23
N PRO A 101 -1.69 -9.14 -12.81
CA PRO A 101 -1.61 -7.76 -12.33
C PRO A 101 -2.13 -6.71 -13.31
N THR A 102 -1.94 -6.91 -14.61
CA THR A 102 -2.41 -6.00 -15.66
C THR A 102 -3.93 -6.02 -15.80
N ARG A 103 -4.56 -7.20 -15.69
CA ARG A 103 -6.02 -7.35 -15.65
C ARG A 103 -6.61 -6.73 -14.39
N MET A 104 -5.97 -6.95 -13.24
CA MET A 104 -6.37 -6.33 -11.98
C MET A 104 -6.34 -4.80 -12.06
N LEU A 105 -5.28 -4.24 -12.64
CA LEU A 105 -5.16 -2.80 -12.82
C LEU A 105 -6.29 -2.26 -13.71
N ALA A 106 -6.54 -2.90 -14.84
CA ALA A 106 -7.58 -2.49 -15.78
C ALA A 106 -8.99 -2.60 -15.17
N LEU A 107 -9.26 -3.66 -14.39
CA LEU A 107 -10.47 -3.82 -13.59
C LEU A 107 -10.66 -2.68 -12.58
N VAL A 108 -9.61 -2.30 -11.84
CA VAL A 108 -9.66 -1.18 -10.88
C VAL A 108 -9.98 0.14 -11.58
N PHE A 109 -9.38 0.40 -12.75
CA PHE A 109 -9.71 1.61 -13.53
C PHE A 109 -11.15 1.60 -14.04
N ALA A 110 -11.63 0.45 -14.53
CA ALA A 110 -13.01 0.31 -14.98
C ALA A 110 -14.01 0.54 -13.84
N LEU A 111 -13.80 -0.06 -12.66
CA LEU A 111 -14.62 0.16 -11.47
C LEU A 111 -14.62 1.63 -11.03
N ALA A 112 -13.46 2.29 -11.05
CA ALA A 112 -13.36 3.71 -10.72
C ALA A 112 -14.11 4.60 -11.72
N ALA A 113 -14.07 4.26 -13.02
CA ALA A 113 -14.78 4.98 -14.06
C ALA A 113 -16.31 4.79 -14.00
N MET A 114 -16.78 3.66 -13.46
CA MET A 114 -18.20 3.40 -13.24
C MET A 114 -18.78 4.17 -12.03
N ALA A 115 -17.94 4.67 -11.13
CA ALA A 115 -18.37 5.45 -9.98
C ALA A 115 -18.79 6.87 -10.43
N PRO A 116 -20.02 7.33 -10.15
CA PRO A 116 -20.44 8.66 -10.56
C PRO A 116 -19.71 9.73 -9.75
N ALA A 117 -18.98 10.63 -10.43
CA ALA A 117 -18.12 11.64 -9.79
C ALA A 117 -18.89 12.69 -8.95
N ASP A 118 -20.17 12.92 -9.27
CA ASP A 118 -20.99 13.96 -8.64
C ASP A 118 -21.76 13.45 -7.40
N ARG A 119 -21.50 12.21 -6.96
CA ARG A 119 -22.18 11.60 -5.81
C ARG A 119 -21.47 11.98 -4.50
N PRO A 120 -22.22 12.28 -3.43
CA PRO A 120 -21.62 12.56 -2.14
C PRO A 120 -20.91 11.31 -1.59
N ILE A 121 -19.81 11.52 -0.85
CA ILE A 121 -18.97 10.45 -0.30
C ILE A 121 -19.79 9.42 0.49
N GLY A 122 -20.82 9.85 1.23
CA GLY A 122 -21.71 8.95 1.97
C GLY A 122 -22.43 7.93 1.09
N GLU A 123 -22.88 8.32 -0.10
CA GLU A 123 -23.52 7.39 -1.05
C GLU A 123 -22.51 6.40 -1.64
N LEU A 124 -21.26 6.82 -1.84
CA LEU A 124 -20.19 5.94 -2.32
C LEU A 124 -19.75 4.94 -1.24
N LEU A 125 -19.69 5.37 0.03
CA LEU A 125 -19.37 4.49 1.16
C LEU A 125 -20.44 3.42 1.39
N ALA A 126 -21.72 3.75 1.14
CA ALA A 126 -22.80 2.76 1.21
C ALA A 126 -22.57 1.56 0.27
N TRP A 127 -21.84 1.74 -0.83
CA TRP A 127 -21.50 0.64 -1.75
C TRP A 127 -20.47 -0.33 -1.17
N THR A 128 -19.77 0.05 -0.10
CA THR A 128 -18.79 -0.78 0.60
C THR A 128 -19.37 -1.52 1.80
N GLU A 129 -20.62 -1.23 2.19
CA GLU A 129 -21.30 -1.89 3.32
C GLU A 129 -21.34 -3.42 3.23
N PRO A 130 -21.59 -4.05 2.06
CA PRO A 130 -21.57 -5.52 1.94
C PRO A 130 -20.23 -6.14 2.34
N MET A 131 -19.13 -5.39 2.20
CA MET A 131 -17.79 -5.86 2.60
C MET A 131 -17.56 -5.75 4.10
N ALA A 132 -18.21 -4.80 4.79
CA ALA A 132 -18.04 -4.58 6.22
C ALA A 132 -18.71 -5.68 7.07
N VAL A 133 -19.79 -6.30 6.57
CA VAL A 133 -20.52 -7.37 7.27
C VAL A 133 -19.82 -8.74 7.16
N ALA A 134 -18.86 -8.89 6.24
CA ALA A 134 -18.07 -10.11 6.07
C ALA A 134 -16.84 -10.21 7.00
N SER A 135 -16.70 -9.30 7.97
CA SER A 135 -15.64 -9.25 8.99
C SER A 135 -16.11 -9.86 10.30
#